data_AF-A0A623QBK2-F1
#
_entry.id   AF-A0A623QBK2-F1
#
_cell.length_a   1.000
_cell.length_b   1.000
_cell.length_c   1.000
_cell.angle_alpha   90.00
_cell.angle_beta   90.00
_cell.angle_gamma   90.00
#
_symmetry.space_group_name_H-M   'P 1'
#
loop_
_entity.id
_entity.type
_entity.pdbx_description
1 polymer ?
#
loop_
_entity_poly.entity_id
_entity_poly.type
_entity_poly.pdbx_seq_one_letter_code
_entity_poly.pdbx_strand_id
1 'polypeptide(L)'
;MGFRINTNIGALNAHANSVVNARELDKSLSRLSSGLRINSAADDASGMAIADSLRSQAATLGQAINNGNDAIGILQTADKAMDEQLKILDTIKTKAT
;
A
#
# COMPACT_ATOMS: atom_id res chain seq x y z
N MET A 1 3.00 54.34 -25.65
CA MET A 1 2.51 53.30 -24.71
C MET A 1 2.86 53.72 -23.27
N GLY A 2 2.40 54.86 -22.76
CA GLY A 2 1.02 55.13 -22.38
C GLY A 2 0.84 54.78 -20.89
N PHE A 3 1.31 55.66 -19.99
CA PHE A 3 1.18 55.54 -18.54
C PHE A 3 -0.32 55.45 -18.16
N ARG A 4 -0.83 54.24 -17.94
CA ARG A 4 -2.18 54.03 -17.39
C ARG A 4 -2.08 54.08 -15.88
N ILE A 5 -2.69 55.10 -15.27
CA ILE A 5 -2.63 55.34 -13.82
C ILE A 5 -3.57 54.41 -13.04
N ASN A 6 -4.68 53.97 -13.64
CA ASN A 6 -5.69 53.13 -12.96
C ASN A 6 -5.41 51.61 -13.01
N THR A 7 -4.63 51.13 -13.99
CA THR A 7 -4.34 49.69 -14.11
C THR A 7 -2.84 49.47 -14.30
N ASN A 8 -2.20 48.97 -13.24
CA ASN A 8 -0.78 48.64 -13.27
C ASN A 8 -0.58 47.19 -13.76
N ILE A 9 -0.28 47.05 -15.05
CA ILE A 9 -0.04 45.75 -15.69
C ILE A 9 1.19 45.04 -15.09
N GLY A 10 2.21 45.79 -14.65
CA GLY A 10 3.39 45.23 -13.99
C GLY A 10 3.05 44.60 -12.64
N ALA A 11 2.22 45.28 -11.83
CA ALA A 11 1.74 44.74 -10.56
C ALA A 11 0.84 43.51 -10.75
N LEU A 12 -0.02 43.52 -11.78
CA LEU A 12 -0.86 42.35 -12.12
C LEU A 12 -0.02 41.14 -12.54
N ASN A 13 1.04 41.35 -13.34
CA ASN A 13 1.95 40.28 -13.74
C ASN A 13 2.73 39.73 -12.53
N ALA A 14 3.28 40.61 -11.69
CA ALA A 14 3.95 40.22 -10.45
C ALA A 14 3.02 39.42 -9.51
N HIS A 15 1.76 39.84 -9.38
CA HIS A 15 0.77 39.11 -8.59
C HIS A 15 0.46 37.73 -9.19
N ALA A 16 0.27 37.64 -10.50
CA ALA A 16 0.05 36.35 -11.17
C ALA A 16 1.21 35.37 -10.95
N ASN A 17 2.46 35.84 -11.08
CA ASN A 17 3.65 35.02 -10.82
C ASN A 17 3.75 34.62 -9.33
N SER A 18 3.43 35.53 -8.41
CA SER A 18 3.41 35.24 -6.97
C SER A 18 2.38 34.18 -6.61
N VAL A 19 1.18 34.22 -7.21
CA VAL A 19 0.13 33.21 -7.00
C VAL A 19 0.55 31.84 -7.52
N VAL A 20 1.24 31.77 -8.67
CA VAL A 20 1.79 30.51 -9.18
C VAL A 20 2.83 29.95 -8.22
N ASN A 21 3.79 30.77 -7.77
CA ASN A 21 4.82 30.34 -6.82
C ASN A 21 4.22 29.88 -5.48
N ALA A 22 3.20 30.58 -4.97
CA ALA A 22 2.51 30.18 -3.74
C ALA A 22 1.86 28.79 -3.87
N ARG A 23 1.27 28.46 -5.02
CA ARG A 23 0.69 27.13 -5.29
C ARG A 23 1.77 26.04 -5.38
N GLU A 24 2.91 26.32 -6.00
CA GLU A 24 4.02 25.37 -6.08
C GLU A 24 4.67 25.12 -4.72
N LEU A 25 4.77 26.15 -3.88
CA LEU A 25 5.22 26.04 -2.50
C LEU A 25 4.27 25.17 -1.67
N ASP A 26 2.96 25.42 -1.75
CA ASP A 26 1.94 24.64 -1.04
C ASP A 26 1.99 23.15 -1.44
N LYS A 27 2.15 22.88 -2.74
CA LYS A 27 2.34 21.52 -3.25
C LYS A 27 3.60 20.86 -2.68
N SER A 28 4.72 21.57 -2.65
CA SER A 28 5.98 21.07 -2.08
C SER A 28 5.86 20.80 -0.59
N LEU A 29 5.20 21.69 0.16
CA LEU A 29 4.96 21.54 1.58
C LEU A 29 4.05 20.34 1.87
N SER A 30 3.01 20.12 1.06
CA SER A 30 2.12 18.96 1.20
C SER A 30 2.87 17.63 1.04
N ARG A 31 3.81 17.55 0.08
CA ARG A 31 4.65 16.37 -0.16
C ARG A 31 5.67 16.16 0.96
N LEU A 32 6.24 17.24 1.48
CA LEU A 32 7.14 17.18 2.63
C LEU A 32 6.40 16.70 3.89
N SER A 33 5.19 17.21 4.13
CA SER A 33 4.39 16.86 5.30
C SER A 33 3.86 15.43 5.25
N SER A 34 3.50 14.92 4.07
CA SER A 34 3.03 13.53 3.92
C SER A 34 4.18 12.52 3.83
N GLY A 35 5.37 12.97 3.42
CA GLY A 35 6.48 12.10 3.06
C GLY A 35 6.26 11.30 1.77
N LEU A 36 5.15 11.54 1.05
CA LEU A 36 4.79 10.84 -0.17
C LEU A 36 4.98 11.75 -1.39
N ARG A 37 5.58 11.19 -2.45
CA ARG A 37 5.75 11.91 -3.73
C ARG A 37 4.40 12.19 -4.41
N ILE A 38 3.47 11.24 -4.31
CA ILE A 38 2.13 11.30 -4.89
C ILE A 38 1.14 11.36 -3.71
N ASN A 39 0.51 12.52 -3.52
CA ASN A 39 -0.50 12.71 -2.47
C ASN A 39 -1.93 12.59 -3.00
N SER A 40 -2.13 12.86 -4.29
CA SER A 40 -3.43 12.82 -4.93
C SER A 40 -3.35 12.17 -6.31
N ALA A 41 -4.45 11.55 -6.76
CA ALA A 41 -4.56 11.03 -8.14
C ALA A 41 -4.50 12.16 -9.19
N ALA A 42 -4.69 13.42 -8.79
CA ALA A 42 -4.50 14.58 -9.64
C ALA A 42 -3.02 14.89 -9.92
N ASP A 43 -2.10 14.44 -9.06
CA ASP A 43 -0.66 14.63 -9.24
C ASP A 43 -0.05 13.62 -10.23
N ASP A 44 -0.50 12.37 -10.17
CA ASP A 44 -0.02 11.26 -10.99
C ASP A 44 -1.03 10.08 -10.93
N ALA A 45 -2.02 10.07 -11.82
CA ALA A 45 -3.08 9.07 -11.79
C ALA A 45 -2.57 7.64 -12.05
N SER A 46 -1.64 7.47 -12.98
CA SER A 46 -1.06 6.15 -13.28
C SER A 46 -0.11 5.69 -12.17
N GLY A 47 0.71 6.58 -11.62
CA GLY A 47 1.57 6.28 -10.48
C GLY A 47 0.76 5.89 -9.24
N MET A 48 -0.35 6.59 -8.97
CA MET A 48 -1.26 6.25 -7.87
C MET A 48 -1.92 4.89 -8.09
N ALA A 49 -2.42 4.60 -9.30
CA ALA A 49 -3.05 3.30 -9.61
C ALA A 49 -2.08 2.11 -9.44
N ILE A 50 -0.82 2.28 -9.84
CA ILE A 50 0.23 1.27 -9.62
C ILE A 50 0.51 1.12 -8.13
N ALA A 51 0.65 2.22 -7.40
CA ALA A 51 0.91 2.18 -5.96
C ALA A 51 -0.23 1.48 -5.20
N ASP A 52 -1.48 1.75 -5.54
CA ASP A 52 -2.65 1.10 -4.95
C ASP A 52 -2.72 -0.40 -5.30
N SER A 53 -2.40 -0.76 -6.55
CA SER A 53 -2.28 -2.16 -6.96
C SER A 53 -1.22 -2.90 -6.15
N LEU A 54 -0.03 -2.31 -5.99
CA LEU A 54 1.05 -2.89 -5.18
C LEU A 54 0.69 -2.97 -3.70
N ARG A 55 0.00 -1.96 -3.15
CA ARG A 55 -0.50 -1.96 -1.77
C ARG A 55 -1.52 -3.08 -1.55
N SER A 56 -2.43 -3.28 -2.50
CA SER A 56 -3.40 -4.38 -2.48
C SER A 56 -2.72 -5.74 -2.54
N GLN A 57 -1.73 -5.90 -3.42
CA GLN A 57 -0.92 -7.13 -3.51
C GLN A 57 -0.17 -7.41 -2.21
N ALA A 58 0.45 -6.39 -1.60
CA ALA A 58 1.14 -6.55 -0.31
C ALA A 58 0.19 -7.01 0.81
N ALA A 59 -1.00 -6.42 0.90
CA ALA A 59 -2.03 -6.85 1.86
C ALA A 59 -2.48 -8.30 1.60
N THR A 60 -2.67 -8.65 0.33
CA THR A 60 -3.08 -10.00 -0.10
C THR A 60 -2.01 -11.03 0.25
N LEU A 61 -0.73 -10.72 0.00
CA LEU A 61 0.41 -11.56 0.38
C LEU A 61 0.50 -11.74 1.90
N GLY A 62 0.25 -10.68 2.68
CA GLY A 62 0.18 -10.78 4.14
C GLY A 62 -0.87 -11.79 4.61
N GLN A 63 -2.07 -11.74 4.01
CA GLN A 63 -3.11 -12.73 4.32
C GLN A 63 -2.74 -14.14 3.82
N ALA A 64 -2.13 -14.26 2.64
CA ALA A 64 -1.71 -15.55 2.11
C ALA A 64 -0.66 -16.23 3.01
N ILE A 65 0.26 -15.45 3.60
CA ILE A 65 1.23 -15.95 4.57
C ILE A 65 0.52 -16.48 5.83
N ASN A 66 -0.43 -15.73 6.37
CA ASN A 66 -1.22 -16.16 7.53
C ASN A 66 -1.98 -17.46 7.23
N ASN A 67 -2.66 -17.53 6.09
CA ASN A 67 -3.37 -18.74 5.65
C ASN A 67 -2.42 -19.93 5.48
N GLY A 68 -1.20 -19.71 4.98
CA GLY A 68 -0.17 -20.74 4.87
C GLY A 68 0.29 -21.27 6.23
N ASN A 69 0.49 -20.38 7.21
CA ASN A 69 0.83 -20.76 8.58
C ASN A 69 -0.29 -21.57 9.24
N ASP A 70 -1.54 -21.18 9.04
CA ASP A 70 -2.71 -21.91 9.55
C ASP A 70 -2.80 -23.31 8.92
N ALA A 71 -2.58 -23.41 7.61
CA ALA A 71 -2.54 -24.70 6.91
C ALA A 71 -1.42 -25.60 7.45
N ILE A 72 -0.23 -25.06 7.73
CA ILE A 72 0.86 -25.80 8.38
C ILE A 72 0.43 -26.31 9.76
N GLY A 73 -0.22 -25.47 10.58
CA GLY A 73 -0.71 -25.87 11.89
C GLY A 73 -1.74 -27.01 11.83
N ILE A 74 -2.66 -26.95 10.86
CA ILE A 74 -3.65 -28.02 10.63
C ILE A 74 -2.96 -29.30 10.19
N LEU A 75 -2.04 -29.22 9.22
CA LEU A 75 -1.30 -30.39 8.73
C LEU A 75 -0.47 -31.04 9.82
N GLN A 76 0.23 -30.26 10.65
CA GLN A 76 0.99 -30.79 11.80
C GLN A 76 0.09 -31.48 12.82
N THR A 77 -1.12 -30.96 13.04
CA THR A 77 -2.10 -31.57 13.95
C THR A 77 -2.62 -32.88 13.38
N ALA A 78 -2.93 -32.90 12.09
CA ALA A 78 -3.35 -34.12 11.38
C ALA A 78 -2.25 -35.19 11.38
N ASP A 79 -1.00 -34.81 11.12
CA ASP A 79 0.15 -35.71 11.10
C ASP A 79 0.37 -36.40 12.45
N LYS A 80 0.31 -35.63 13.55
CA LYS A 80 0.38 -36.19 14.91
C LYS A 80 -0.79 -37.13 15.23
N ALA A 81 -1.99 -36.80 14.77
CA ALA A 81 -3.16 -37.66 14.96
C ALA A 81 -3.02 -38.97 14.16
N MET A 82 -2.48 -38.92 12.94
CA MET A 82 -2.21 -40.10 12.12
C MET A 82 -1.13 -41.00 12.74
N ASP A 83 -0.07 -40.42 13.30
CA ASP A 83 0.97 -41.19 14.01
C ASP A 83 0.39 -42.04 15.15
N GLU A 84 -0.57 -41.49 15.90
CA GLU A 84 -1.27 -42.25 16.94
C GLU A 84 -2.15 -43.38 16.38
N GLN A 85 -2.87 -43.12 15.29
CA GLN A 85 -3.66 -44.15 14.60
C GLN A 85 -2.78 -45.29 14.08
N LEU A 86 -1.61 -44.99 13.54
CA LEU A 86 -0.65 -45.99 13.08
C LEU A 86 -0.16 -46.88 14.22
N LYS A 87 0.16 -46.30 15.39
CA LYS A 87 0.55 -47.08 16.59
C LYS A 87 -0.58 -48.00 17.06
N ILE A 88 -1.82 -47.53 17.03
CA ILE A 88 -2.99 -48.36 17.37
C ILE A 88 -3.11 -49.52 16.39
N LEU A 89 -2.99 -49.27 15.08
CA LEU A 89 -3.07 -50.33 14.07
C LEU A 89 -1.96 -51.38 14.22
N ASP A 90 -0.73 -50.96 14.53
CA ASP A 90 0.38 -51.90 14.80
C ASP A 90 0.11 -52.75 16.06
N THR A 91 -0.42 -52.12 17.10
CA THR A 91 -0.85 -52.83 18.32
C THR A 91 -1.96 -53.85 18.05
N ILE A 92 -2.94 -53.50 17.19
CA ILE A 92 -4.01 -54.42 16.80
C ILE A 92 -3.43 -55.60 16.02
N LYS A 93 -2.55 -55.32 15.06
CA LYS A 93 -1.90 -56.35 14.25
C LYS A 93 -1.12 -57.34 15.12
N THR A 94 -0.27 -56.84 16.02
CA THR A 94 0.53 -57.67 16.93
C THR A 94 -0.32 -58.50 17.89
N LYS A 95 -1.49 -58.04 18.30
CA LYS A 95 -2.44 -58.80 19.13
C LYS A 95 -3.25 -59.84 18.36
N ALA A 96 -3.40 -59.68 17.05
CA ALA A 96 -4.15 -60.60 16.21
C ALA A 96 -3.32 -61.80 15.71
N THR A 97 -2.00 -61.64 15.62
CA THR A 97 -1.02 -62.72 15.43
C THR A 97 -0.63 -63.40 16.74
#